data_AF-A0A926B8R5-F1
#
_entry.id   AF-A0A926B8R5-F1
#
_cell.length_a   1.000
_cell.length_b   1.000
_cell.length_c   1.000
_cell.angle_alpha   90.00
_cell.angle_beta   90.00
_cell.angle_gamma   90.00
#
_symmetry.space_group_name_H-M   'P 1'
#
loop_
_entity.id
_entity.type
_entity.pdbx_description
1 polymer ?
#
loop_
_entity_poly.entity_id
_entity_poly.type
_entity_poly.pdbx_seq_one_letter_code
_entity_poly.pdbx_strand_id
1 'polypeptide(L)'
;MRSVVTLLVAYVLLILQSTVLEIAPVRMAAPSLGLLVVLYVGISPKWTVSAASIVALCTGYLLDLVSGAPQGVHALVFIFVTVAGRALSTRVAVQGIVLSAATSFVASLFGAALVVMVRAQVAPESGYGGLRQAPLEA
;
A
#
# COMPACT_ATOMS: atom_id res chain seq x y z
N MET A 1 -21.92 -1.35 -1.95
CA MET A 1 -21.75 0.12 -1.84
C MET A 1 -20.48 0.52 -1.09
N ARG A 2 -20.22 0.02 0.13
CA ARG A 2 -19.03 0.43 0.91
C ARG A 2 -17.70 0.23 0.17
N SER A 3 -17.47 -0.92 -0.47
CA SER A 3 -16.25 -1.17 -1.26
C SER A 3 -16.04 -0.17 -2.39
N VAL A 4 -17.12 0.18 -3.10
CA VAL A 4 -17.09 1.15 -4.20
C VAL A 4 -16.72 2.54 -3.70
N VAL A 5 -17.33 2.98 -2.59
CA VAL A 5 -17.01 4.26 -1.96
C VAL A 5 -15.55 4.29 -1.50
N THR A 6 -15.07 3.22 -0.86
CA THR A 6 -13.67 3.14 -0.42
C THR A 6 -12.69 3.14 -1.60
N LEU A 7 -13.02 2.50 -2.71
CA LEU A 7 -12.23 2.56 -3.94
C LEU A 7 -12.24 3.93 -4.58
N LEU A 8 -13.37 4.64 -4.58
CA LEU A 8 -13.42 6.03 -5.03
C LEU A 8 -12.54 6.94 -4.19
N VAL A 9 -12.56 6.78 -2.86
CA VAL A 9 -11.66 7.52 -1.97
C VAL A 9 -10.20 7.18 -2.28
N ALA A 10 -9.87 5.90 -2.43
CA ALA A 10 -8.52 5.47 -2.81
C ALA A 10 -8.08 6.11 -4.13
N TYR A 11 -8.95 6.12 -5.13
CA TYR A 11 -8.68 6.69 -6.43
C TYR A 11 -8.42 8.20 -6.37
N VAL A 12 -9.26 8.95 -5.63
CA VAL A 12 -9.06 10.40 -5.42
C VAL A 12 -7.73 10.67 -4.70
N LEU A 13 -7.38 9.87 -3.70
CA LEU A 13 -6.10 10.00 -2.99
C LEU A 13 -4.91 9.71 -3.91
N LEU A 14 -5.01 8.71 -4.77
CA LEU A 14 -3.96 8.37 -5.74
C LEU A 14 -3.77 9.47 -6.79
N ILE A 15 -4.86 10.05 -7.29
CA ILE A 15 -4.78 11.23 -8.18
C ILE A 15 -4.09 12.38 -7.46
N LEU A 16 -4.51 12.69 -6.23
CA LEU A 16 -3.93 13.77 -5.45
C LEU A 16 -2.43 13.54 -5.22
N GLN A 17 -2.02 12.31 -4.87
CA GLN A 17 -0.62 11.92 -4.72
C GLN A 17 0.15 12.19 -6.01
N SER A 18 -0.37 11.72 -7.15
CA SER A 18 0.27 11.91 -8.46
C SER A 18 0.41 13.38 -8.83
N THR A 19 -0.64 14.18 -8.65
CA THR A 19 -0.62 15.62 -8.93
C THR A 19 0.37 16.37 -8.04
N VAL A 20 0.44 16.01 -6.75
CA VAL A 20 1.42 16.63 -5.82
C VAL A 20 2.85 16.29 -6.23
N LEU A 21 3.12 15.04 -6.62
CA LEU A 21 4.44 14.60 -7.05
C LEU A 21 4.89 15.22 -8.38
N GLU A 22 3.93 15.53 -9.26
CA GLU A 22 4.20 16.26 -10.50
C GLU A 22 4.54 17.74 -10.23
N ILE A 23 3.79 18.42 -9.37
CA ILE A 23 3.96 19.86 -9.07
C ILE A 23 5.18 20.11 -8.18
N ALA A 24 5.39 19.26 -7.18
CA ALA A 24 6.50 19.33 -6.25
C ALA A 24 7.22 17.98 -6.27
N PRO A 25 8.22 17.79 -7.16
CA PRO A 25 8.97 16.55 -7.24
C PRO A 25 9.80 16.37 -5.97
N VAL A 26 9.18 15.78 -4.95
CA VAL A 26 9.84 15.44 -3.69
C VAL A 26 10.80 14.29 -3.99
N ARG A 27 12.10 14.58 -4.03
CA ARG A 27 13.15 13.58 -4.26
C ARG A 27 13.37 12.64 -3.06
N MET A 28 12.66 12.85 -1.96
CA MET A 28 12.76 12.07 -0.71
C MET A 28 11.39 11.47 -0.37
N ALA A 29 11.32 10.14 -0.30
CA ALA A 29 10.25 9.36 0.33
C ALA A 29 8.82 9.92 0.12
N ALA A 30 8.21 9.65 -1.04
CA ALA A 30 6.83 10.03 -1.30
C ALA A 30 5.87 9.09 -0.55
N PRO A 31 5.03 9.61 0.36
CA PRO A 31 4.14 8.77 1.16
C PRO A 31 3.06 8.14 0.27
N SER A 32 2.91 6.81 0.36
CA SER A 32 1.86 6.09 -0.37
C SER A 32 0.47 6.26 0.26
N LEU A 33 -0.35 7.16 -0.31
CA LEU A 33 -1.72 7.40 0.18
C LEU A 33 -2.64 6.19 -0.04
N GLY A 34 -2.35 5.37 -1.06
CA GLY A 34 -3.05 4.09 -1.28
C GLY A 34 -2.86 3.10 -0.12
N LEU A 35 -1.68 3.08 0.51
CA LEU A 35 -1.38 2.17 1.62
C LEU A 35 -2.19 2.49 2.88
N LEU A 36 -2.55 3.75 3.10
CA LEU A 36 -3.44 4.15 4.20
C LEU A 36 -4.82 3.49 4.06
N VAL A 37 -5.38 3.45 2.84
CA VAL A 37 -6.66 2.81 2.58
C VAL A 37 -6.57 1.31 2.84
N VAL A 38 -5.49 0.68 2.37
CA VAL A 38 -5.24 -0.76 2.54
C VAL A 38 -5.12 -1.14 4.01
N LEU A 39 -4.34 -0.38 4.79
CA LEU A 39 -4.20 -0.60 6.23
C LEU A 39 -5.54 -0.43 6.96
N TYR A 40 -6.30 0.62 6.64
CA TYR A 40 -7.62 0.83 7.22
C TYR A 40 -8.54 -0.37 6.99
N VAL A 41 -8.62 -0.85 5.75
CA VAL A 41 -9.52 -1.96 5.39
C VAL A 41 -9.02 -3.29 5.96
N GLY A 42 -7.70 -3.50 6.03
CA GLY A 42 -7.07 -4.71 6.58
C GLY A 42 -7.22 -4.86 8.09
N ILE A 43 -7.07 -3.77 8.84
CA ILE A 43 -7.16 -3.77 10.31
C ILE A 43 -8.62 -3.66 10.77
N SER A 44 -9.48 -2.96 10.01
CA SER A 44 -10.84 -2.70 10.46
C SER A 44 -11.67 -4.00 10.58
N PRO A 45 -12.30 -4.27 11.74
CA PRO A 45 -13.15 -5.45 11.94
C PRO A 45 -14.43 -5.39 11.10
N LYS A 46 -14.75 -4.22 10.53
CA LYS A 46 -15.96 -4.01 9.72
C LYS A 46 -15.91 -4.75 8.38
N TRP A 47 -14.75 -5.23 7.94
CA TRP A 47 -14.52 -5.86 6.64
C TRP A 47 -14.26 -7.35 6.76
N THR A 48 -14.76 -8.13 5.80
CA THR A 48 -14.30 -9.51 5.61
C THR A 48 -12.93 -9.50 4.95
N VAL A 49 -12.14 -10.56 5.16
CA VAL A 49 -10.80 -10.70 4.55
C VAL A 49 -10.90 -10.66 3.02
N SER A 50 -11.89 -11.34 2.44
CA SER A 50 -12.11 -11.36 0.99
C SER A 50 -12.40 -9.98 0.41
N ALA A 51 -13.33 -9.23 1.01
CA ALA A 51 -13.67 -7.89 0.55
C ALA A 51 -12.49 -6.92 0.73
N ALA A 52 -11.73 -7.07 1.81
CA ALA A 52 -10.53 -6.29 2.06
C ALA A 52 -9.45 -6.54 1.00
N SER A 53 -9.18 -7.81 0.68
CA SER A 53 -8.20 -8.18 -0.34
C SER A 53 -8.57 -7.69 -1.73
N ILE A 54 -9.87 -7.69 -2.09
CA ILE A 54 -10.33 -7.13 -3.38
C ILE A 54 -10.06 -5.61 -3.43
N VAL A 55 -10.39 -4.88 -2.37
CA VAL A 55 -10.12 -3.44 -2.31
C VAL A 55 -8.62 -3.17 -2.40
N ALA A 56 -7.80 -3.97 -1.73
CA ALA A 56 -6.35 -3.85 -1.74
C ALA A 56 -5.74 -4.14 -3.12
N LEU A 57 -6.22 -5.20 -3.79
CA LEU A 57 -5.83 -5.54 -5.16
C LEU A 57 -6.15 -4.39 -6.11
N CYS A 58 -7.38 -3.90 -6.09
CA CYS A 58 -7.80 -2.80 -6.97
C CYS A 58 -7.00 -1.52 -6.67
N THR A 59 -6.78 -1.19 -5.39
CA THR A 59 -6.03 0.01 -5.00
C THR A 59 -4.57 -0.07 -5.43
N GLY A 60 -3.93 -1.23 -5.23
CA GLY A 60 -2.53 -1.43 -5.63
C GLY A 60 -2.38 -1.43 -7.15
N TYR A 61 -3.33 -2.01 -7.87
CA TYR A 61 -3.33 -1.96 -9.33
C TYR A 61 -3.52 -0.54 -9.87
N LEU A 62 -4.41 0.25 -9.26
CA LEU A 62 -4.56 1.67 -9.61
C LEU A 62 -3.27 2.45 -9.35
N LEU A 63 -2.56 2.17 -8.25
CA LEU A 63 -1.26 2.77 -7.97
C LEU A 63 -0.22 2.38 -9.05
N ASP A 64 -0.13 1.10 -9.41
CA ASP A 64 0.76 0.62 -10.48
C ASP A 64 0.49 1.33 -11.82
N LEU A 65 -0.79 1.59 -12.15
CA LEU A 65 -1.20 2.32 -13.35
C LEU A 65 -0.80 3.79 -13.31
N VAL A 66 -1.05 4.46 -12.18
CA VAL A 66 -0.73 5.89 -12.00
C VAL A 66 0.77 6.13 -12.00
N SER A 67 1.57 5.19 -11.48
CA SER A 67 3.04 5.25 -11.52
C SER A 67 3.63 4.95 -12.90
N GLY A 68 2.82 4.67 -13.92
CA GLY A 68 3.28 4.43 -15.30
C GLY A 68 4.01 3.10 -15.52
N ALA A 69 4.02 2.21 -14.52
CA ALA A 69 4.69 0.91 -14.58
C ALA A 69 3.74 -0.20 -14.11
N PRO A 70 2.88 -0.75 -15.01
CA PRO A 70 1.83 -1.70 -14.66
C PRO A 70 2.37 -3.11 -14.41
N GLN A 71 3.34 -3.26 -13.52
CA GLN A 71 3.97 -4.54 -13.17
C GLN A 71 3.14 -5.37 -12.17
N GLY A 72 2.10 -4.79 -11.55
CA GLY A 72 1.27 -5.48 -10.56
C GLY A 72 1.95 -5.66 -9.20
N VAL A 73 3.06 -4.97 -8.96
CA VAL A 73 3.85 -5.11 -7.73
C VAL A 73 3.05 -4.61 -6.53
N HIS A 74 2.46 -3.42 -6.62
CA HIS A 74 1.68 -2.88 -5.50
C HIS A 74 0.37 -3.64 -5.32
N ALA A 75 -0.25 -4.12 -6.40
CA ALA A 75 -1.43 -5.00 -6.30
C ALA A 75 -1.15 -6.24 -5.44
N LEU A 76 -0.02 -6.92 -5.67
CA LEU A 76 0.38 -8.10 -4.91
C LEU A 76 0.76 -7.75 -3.47
N VAL A 77 1.60 -6.74 -3.27
CA VAL A 77 2.05 -6.32 -1.93
C VAL A 77 0.87 -5.90 -1.06
N PHE A 78 -0.07 -5.13 -1.59
CA PHE A 78 -1.22 -4.63 -0.81
C PHE A 78 -2.13 -5.74 -0.32
N ILE A 79 -2.26 -6.84 -1.07
CA ILE A 79 -2.97 -8.04 -0.59
C ILE A 79 -2.25 -8.64 0.62
N PHE A 80 -0.92 -8.80 0.55
CA PHE A 80 -0.13 -9.31 1.68
C PHE A 80 -0.21 -8.39 2.90
N VAL A 81 -0.11 -7.08 2.71
CA VAL A 81 -0.27 -6.09 3.79
C VAL A 81 -1.66 -6.20 4.41
N THR A 82 -2.72 -6.41 3.62
CA THR A 82 -4.08 -6.59 4.12
C THR A 82 -4.21 -7.84 4.98
N VAL A 83 -3.68 -8.97 4.51
CA VAL A 83 -3.72 -10.24 5.24
C VAL A 83 -2.89 -10.16 6.52
N ALA A 84 -1.70 -9.55 6.45
CA ALA A 84 -0.84 -9.31 7.61
C ALA A 84 -1.53 -8.39 8.63
N GLY A 85 -2.07 -7.25 8.19
CA GLY A 85 -2.82 -6.32 9.03
C GLY A 85 -4.01 -6.99 9.71
N ARG A 86 -4.73 -7.86 8.98
CA ARG A 86 -5.81 -8.67 9.55
C ARG A 86 -5.28 -9.63 10.62
N ALA A 87 -4.22 -10.38 10.33
CA ALA A 87 -3.63 -11.34 11.27
C ALA A 87 -3.10 -10.66 12.54
N LEU A 88 -2.46 -9.50 12.41
CA LEU A 88 -2.04 -8.66 13.52
C LEU A 88 -3.25 -8.18 14.33
N SER A 89 -4.32 -7.73 13.65
CA SER A 89 -5.53 -7.21 14.31
C SER A 89 -6.32 -8.28 15.10
N THR A 90 -6.24 -9.55 14.70
CA THR A 90 -6.93 -10.65 15.38
C THR A 90 -6.10 -11.24 16.52
N ARG A 91 -4.77 -11.19 16.43
CA ARG A 91 -3.84 -11.68 17.45
C ARG A 91 -3.59 -10.66 18.56
N VAL A 92 -3.51 -9.39 18.19
CA VAL A 92 -3.31 -8.28 19.10
C VAL A 92 -4.66 -7.62 19.25
N ALA A 93 -5.26 -7.61 20.45
CA ALA A 93 -6.54 -6.94 20.66
C ALA A 93 -6.38 -5.43 20.48
N VAL A 94 -6.50 -4.95 19.23
CA VAL A 94 -6.28 -3.55 18.83
C VAL A 94 -7.46 -2.70 19.30
N GLN A 95 -7.53 -2.42 20.60
CA GLN A 95 -8.60 -1.64 21.22
C GLN A 95 -8.13 -0.24 21.66
N GLY A 96 -6.99 0.26 21.16
CA GLY A 96 -6.50 1.60 21.46
C GLY A 96 -5.71 2.24 20.33
N ILE A 97 -5.63 3.57 20.34
CA ILE A 97 -4.95 4.39 19.32
C ILE A 97 -3.47 3.98 19.19
N VAL A 98 -2.78 3.79 20.31
CA VAL A 98 -1.35 3.42 20.33
C VAL A 98 -1.14 2.05 19.68
N LEU A 99 -1.96 1.06 20.03
CA LEU A 99 -1.83 -0.29 19.49
C LEU A 99 -2.17 -0.31 17.99
N SER A 100 -3.15 0.48 17.55
CA SER A 100 -3.51 0.62 16.14
C SER A 100 -2.39 1.28 15.33
N ALA A 101 -1.76 2.32 15.88
CA ALA A 101 -0.61 2.96 15.28
C ALA A 101 0.58 1.97 15.18
N ALA A 102 0.89 1.25 16.25
CA ALA A 102 1.95 0.25 16.26
C ALA A 102 1.70 -0.87 15.24
N THR A 103 0.49 -1.42 15.16
CA THR A 103 0.16 -2.46 14.17
C THR A 103 0.23 -1.93 12.74
N SER A 104 -0.19 -0.68 12.51
CA SER A 104 -0.12 -0.05 11.20
C SER A 104 1.32 0.19 10.78
N PHE A 105 2.17 0.62 11.72
CA PHE A 105 3.61 0.80 11.50
C PHE A 105 4.32 -0.51 11.16
N VAL A 106 4.02 -1.60 11.88
CA VAL A 106 4.60 -2.92 11.58
C VAL A 106 4.13 -3.42 10.22
N ALA A 107 2.84 -3.27 9.91
CA ALA A 107 2.28 -3.67 8.62
C ALA A 107 2.82 -2.83 7.45
N SER A 108 3.05 -1.54 7.64
CA SER A 108 3.68 -0.68 6.62
C SER A 108 5.15 -1.04 6.42
N LEU A 109 5.90 -1.32 7.49
CA LEU A 109 7.29 -1.77 7.39
C LEU A 109 7.41 -3.10 6.64
N PHE A 110 6.50 -4.03 6.93
CA PHE A 110 6.38 -5.29 6.20
C PHE A 110 6.04 -5.07 4.71
N GLY A 111 5.09 -4.16 4.43
CA GLY A 111 4.74 -3.77 3.07
C GLY A 111 5.94 -3.20 2.30
N ALA A 112 6.66 -2.25 2.89
CA ALA A 112 7.84 -1.65 2.29
C ALA A 112 8.93 -2.70 1.99
N ALA A 113 9.20 -3.61 2.93
CA ALA A 113 10.14 -4.70 2.72
C ALA A 113 9.72 -5.61 1.55
N LEU A 114 8.42 -5.94 1.45
CA LEU A 114 7.89 -6.72 0.33
C LEU A 114 8.01 -5.98 -1.01
N VAL A 115 7.73 -4.67 -1.07
CA VAL A 115 7.93 -3.89 -2.30
C VAL A 115 9.38 -4.00 -2.78
N VAL A 116 10.34 -3.78 -1.87
CA VAL A 116 11.78 -3.87 -2.19
C VAL A 116 12.13 -5.27 -2.69
N MET A 117 11.68 -6.32 -1.99
CA MET A 117 11.97 -7.70 -2.34
C MET A 117 11.38 -8.09 -3.70
N VAL A 118 10.11 -7.75 -3.96
CA VAL A 118 9.43 -8.08 -5.21
C VAL A 118 10.07 -7.32 -6.38
N ARG A 119 10.37 -6.02 -6.21
CA ARG A 119 11.04 -5.23 -7.27
C ARG A 119 12.42 -5.80 -7.62
N ALA A 120 13.19 -6.25 -6.63
CA ALA A 120 14.49 -6.87 -6.86
C ALA A 120 14.40 -8.16 -7.70
N GLN A 121 13.29 -8.90 -7.61
CA GLN A 121 13.06 -10.10 -8.42
C GLN A 121 12.52 -9.79 -9.82
N VAL A 122 11.68 -8.75 -9.96
CA VAL A 122 11.02 -8.39 -11.22
C VAL A 122 11.94 -7.62 -12.18
N ALA A 123 12.90 -6.84 -11.68
CA ALA A 123 13.84 -6.06 -12.49
C ALA A 123 15.32 -6.32 -12.13
N PRO A 124 15.83 -7.55 -12.34
CA PRO A 124 17.18 -7.96 -11.91
C PRO A 124 18.32 -7.18 -12.59
N GLU A 125 18.09 -6.64 -13.81
CA GLU A 125 19.02 -5.80 -14.57
C GLU A 125 19.47 -4.55 -13.77
N SER A 126 18.61 -4.05 -12.88
CA SER A 126 18.86 -2.86 -12.05
C SER A 126 19.47 -3.20 -10.68
N GLY A 127 19.41 -4.48 -10.26
CA GLY A 127 19.87 -4.94 -8.94
C GLY A 127 19.40 -4.07 -7.76
N TYR A 128 20.18 -4.03 -6.68
CA TYR A 128 19.98 -3.03 -5.61
C TYR A 128 20.38 -1.60 -6.04
N GLY A 129 21.01 -1.44 -7.22
CA GLY A 129 21.32 -0.14 -7.81
C GLY A 129 20.06 0.61 -8.27
N GLY A 130 19.01 -0.12 -8.64
CA GLY A 130 17.67 0.39 -8.92
C GLY A 130 17.02 1.09 -7.73
N LEU A 131 17.45 0.81 -6.49
CA LEU A 131 17.00 1.56 -5.31
C LEU A 131 17.47 3.03 -5.29
N ARG A 132 18.51 3.38 -6.07
CA ARG A 132 18.96 4.77 -6.26
C ARG A 132 18.21 5.52 -7.36
N GLN A 133 17.56 4.79 -8.28
CA GLN A 133 16.85 5.35 -9.44
C GLN A 133 15.34 5.21 -9.34
N ALA A 134 14.84 4.24 -8.57
CA ALA A 134 13.45 4.14 -8.21
C ALA A 134 13.11 5.37 -7.37
N PRO A 135 12.13 6.19 -7.76
CA PRO A 135 11.57 7.15 -6.84
C PRO A 135 11.15 6.33 -5.61
N LEU A 136 11.69 6.71 -4.46
CA LEU A 136 11.36 6.13 -3.16
C LEU A 136 9.90 6.52 -2.86
N GLU A 137 8.95 5.94 -3.58
CA GLU A 137 7.55 5.94 -3.19
C GLU A 137 7.42 4.80 -2.18
N ALA A 138 7.56 5.15 -0.91
CA ALA A 138 7.32 4.28 0.22
C ALA A 138 6.04 4.75 0.93
#